data_AF-A0A7W0XED5-F1
#
_entry.id   AF-A0A7W0XED5-F1
#
_cell.length_a   1.000
_cell.length_b   1.000
_cell.length_c   1.000
_cell.angle_alpha   90.00
_cell.angle_beta   90.00
_cell.angle_gamma   90.00
#
_symmetry.space_group_name_H-M   'P 1'
#
loop_
_entity.id
_entity.type
_entity.pdbx_description
1 polymer ?
#
loop_
_entity_poly.entity_id
_entity_poly.type
_entity_poly.pdbx_seq_one_letter_code
_entity_poly.pdbx_strand_id
1 'polypeptide(L)' 'MREYWVVDRYQQTIEVYRLEQNQLMLVTTLANNDQLRTPLLPAFTCLISQVFEG' A
#
# COMPACT_ATOMS: atom_id res chain seq x y z
N MET A 1 -4.60 -5.05 14.10
CA MET A 1 -4.98 -4.93 12.68
C MET A 1 -3.86 -5.55 11.85
N ARG A 2 -4.15 -6.34 10.81
CA ARG A 2 -3.13 -6.84 9.87
C ARG A 2 -3.31 -6.16 8.52
N GLU A 3 -2.23 -5.67 7.94
CA GLU A 3 -2.20 -5.00 6.64
C GLU A 3 -1.22 -5.74 5.73
N TYR A 4 -1.57 -5.89 4.46
CA TYR A 4 -0.82 -6.62 3.45
C TYR A 4 -0.75 -5.78 2.19
N TRP A 5 0.43 -5.69 1.58
CA TRP A 5 0.62 -4.91 0.36
C TRP A 5 0.98 -5.85 -0.79
N VAL A 6 0.25 -5.71 -1.91
CA VAL A 6 0.58 -6.37 -3.17
C VAL A 6 1.21 -5.32 -4.07
N VAL A 7 2.43 -5.59 -4.54
CA VAL A 7 3.23 -4.64 -5.33
C VAL A 7 3.29 -5.11 -6.78
N ASP A 8 2.73 -4.32 -7.70
CA ASP A 8 2.88 -4.52 -9.13
C ASP A 8 3.93 -3.56 -9.69
N ARG A 9 5.13 -4.10 -9.98
CA ARG A 9 6.24 -3.31 -10.51
C ARG A 9 6.06 -2.84 -11.95
N TYR A 10 5.24 -3.53 -12.75
CA TYR A 10 5.04 -3.18 -14.16
C TYR A 10 4.02 -2.06 -14.29
N GLN A 11 2.98 -2.09 -13.46
CA GLN A 11 2.00 -1.00 -13.36
C GLN A 11 2.45 0.11 -12.41
N GLN A 12 3.48 -0.13 -11.60
CA GLN A 12 3.95 0.76 -10.54
C GLN A 12 2.81 1.14 -9.58
N THR A 13 2.08 0.13 -9.12
CA THR A 13 0.97 0.28 -8.19
C THR A 13 1.16 -0.61 -6.96
N ILE A 14 0.53 -0.19 -5.86
CA ILE A 14 0.46 -0.96 -4.62
C ILE A 14 -0.98 -1.09 -4.18
N GLU A 15 -1.48 -2.32 -4.07
CA GLU A 15 -2.77 -2.60 -3.47
C GLU A 15 -2.60 -2.86 -1.97
N VAL A 16 -3.34 -2.12 -1.15
CA VAL A 16 -3.32 -2.24 0.30
C VAL A 16 -4.54 -3.02 0.76
N TYR A 17 -4.29 -4.17 1.38
CA TYR A 17 -5.31 -5.04 1.95
C TYR A 17 -5.27 -5.02 3.47
N ARG A 18 -6.43 -5.15 4.11
CA ARG A 18 -6.55 -5.37 5.56
C ARG A 18 -7.32 -6.64 5.84
N LEU A 19 -6.91 -7.36 6.87
CA LEU A 19 -7.62 -8.55 7.32
C LEU A 19 -8.80 -8.16 8.19
N GLU A 20 -10.01 -8.41 7.70
CA GLU A 20 -11.27 -8.21 8.41
C GLU A 20 -12.06 -9.51 8.40
N GLN A 21 -12.49 -9.99 9.57
CA GLN A 21 -13.28 -11.22 9.70
C GLN A 21 -12.71 -12.43 8.90
N ASN A 22 -11.39 -12.56 8.90
CA ASN A 22 -10.67 -13.63 8.19
C ASN A 22 -10.70 -13.55 6.64
N GLN A 23 -11.03 -12.37 6.09
CA GLN A 23 -10.95 -12.06 4.66
C GLN A 23 -10.03 -10.85 4.41
N LEU A 24 -9.24 -10.91 3.34
CA LEU A 24 -8.47 -9.75 2.88
C LEU A 24 -9.40 -8.80 2.13
N MET A 25 -9.58 -7.60 2.68
CA MET A 25 -10.36 -6.54 2.09
C MET A 25 -9.43 -5.52 1.43
N LEU A 26 -9.64 -5.25 0.15
CA LEU A 26 -8.92 -4.18 -0.55
C LEU A 26 -9.36 -2.84 0.03
N VAL A 27 -8.41 -2.09 0.58
CA VAL A 27 -8.65 -0.76 1.15
C VAL A 27 -8.44 0.31 0.10
N THR A 28 -7.37 0.19 -0.68
CA THR A 28 -7.01 1.16 -1.71
C THR A 28 -5.98 0.58 -2.67
N THR A 29 -5.91 1.15 -3.86
CA THR A 29 -4.84 0.95 -4.84
C THR A 29 -4.16 2.29 -5.02
N LEU A 30 -2.84 2.32 -4.80
CA LEU A 30 -2.02 3.52 -4.83
C LEU A 30 -1.12 3.48 -6.08
N ALA A 31 -1.07 4.57 -6.82
CA ALA A 31 -0.20 4.77 -7.97
C ALA A 31 0.91 5.79 -7.65
N ASN A 32 1.85 6.01 -8.57
CA ASN A 32 3.07 6.79 -8.37
C ASN A 32 2.92 8.12 -7.60
N ASN A 33 1.85 8.87 -7.82
CA ASN A 33 1.63 10.19 -7.20
C ASN A 33 0.95 10.12 -5.84
N ASP A 34 0.51 8.94 -5.41
CA ASP A 34 -0.12 8.73 -4.12
C ASP A 34 0.91 8.57 -3.02
N GLN A 35 0.46 8.82 -1.79
CA GLN A 35 1.26 8.58 -0.58
C GLN A 35 0.81 7.30 0.10
N LEU A 36 1.78 6.42 0.34
CA LEU A 36 1.59 5.26 1.19
C LEU A 36 1.58 5.68 2.64
N ARG A 37 0.43 5.50 3.31
CA ARG A 37 0.24 5.72 4.74
C ARG A 37 -0.34 4.46 5.36
N THR A 38 0.14 4.12 6.56
CA THR A 38 -0.38 2.96 7.29
C THR A 38 -0.59 3.31 8.76
N PRO A 39 -1.72 2.92 9.36
CA PRO A 39 -1.94 3.12 10.79
C PRO A 39 -1.00 2.27 11.65
N LEU A 40 -0.32 1.26 11.06
CA LEU A 40 0.71 0.48 11.76
C LEU A 40 1.96 1.31 12.06
N LEU A 41 2.24 2.34 11.25
CA LEU A 41 3.37 3.26 11.38
C LEU A 41 2.86 4.69 11.12
N PRO A 42 2.21 5.35 12.10
CA PRO A 42 1.50 6.62 11.87
C PRO A 42 2.38 7.78 11.37
N ALA A 43 3.68 7.74 11.66
CA ALA A 43 4.64 8.74 11.18
C ALA A 43 5.30 8.36 9.83
N PHE A 44 5.03 7.16 9.32
CA PHE A 44 5.54 6.72 8.04
C PHE A 44 4.65 7.24 6.91
N THR A 45 5.28 7.92 5.96
CA THR A 45 4.68 8.30 4.69
C THR A 45 5.76 8.22 3.62
N CYS A 46 5.40 7.72 2.44
CA CYS A 46 6.31 7.61 1.30
C CYS A 46 5.52 7.84 0.02
N LEU A 47 6.12 8.49 -0.99
CA LEU A 47 5.50 8.52 -2.32
C LEU A 47 5.66 7.16 -2.97
N ILE A 48 4.62 6.69 -3.66
CA ILE A 48 4.68 5.39 -4.35
C ILE A 48 5.78 5.38 -5.42
N SER A 49 6.03 6.51 -6.08
CA SER A 49 7.15 6.62 -7.04
C SER A 49 8.50 6.20 -6.42
N GLN A 50 8.75 6.57 -5.16
CA GLN A 50 9.99 6.28 -4.44
C GLN A 50 10.17 4.78 -4.15
N VAL A 51 9.08 4.01 -4.11
CA VAL A 51 9.14 2.56 -3.94
C VAL A 51 9.65 1.87 -5.21
N PHE A 52 9.47 2.50 -6.37
CA PHE A 52 9.84 1.97 -7.69
C PHE A 52 11.06 2.66 -8.31
N GLU A 53 11.62 3.65 -7.63
CA GLU A 53 12.88 4.30 -8.03
C GLU A 53 14.05 3.31 -7.86
N GLY A 54 14.89 3.19 -8.90
CA GLY A 54 16.05 2.31 -8.97
C GLY A 54 17.07 2.80 -9.99
#